data_AF-A0A7W8R0V0-F1
#
_entry.id   AF-A0A7W8R0V0-F1
#
_cell.length_a   1.000
_cell.length_b   1.000
_cell.length_c   1.000
_cell.angle_alpha   90.00
_cell.angle_beta   90.00
_cell.angle_gamma   90.00
#
_symmetry.space_group_name_H-M   'P 1'
#
loop_
_entity.id
_entity.type
_entity.pdbx_description
1 polymer ?
#
loop_
_entity_poly.entity_id
_entity_poly.type
_entity_poly.pdbx_seq_one_letter_code
_entity_poly.pdbx_strand_id
1 'polypeptide(L)'
;MREQEKAVLNFNQNNMNADRKRYYCLMLLDAVRYLFILLFLYAAFSKLYDFQKFKVQLGQSPILSDFTLLVALLVPGVEVLIAIGLAFRRSLLPALWASYGLMWMFIVYIIVILKFTDRPVCNCGGVLEQMSWDVHLLFNMGFVVLSWIGLGLGLHQEGRFWVWHSSRSRSVFVNTPTRHAEPRRHFDP
;
A
#
# COMPACT_ATOMS: atom_id res chain seq x y z
N MET A 1 3.67 9.40 47.02
CA MET A 1 2.42 9.98 46.48
C MET A 1 2.68 10.80 45.21
N ARG A 2 3.10 12.08 45.26
CA ARG A 2 3.25 12.94 44.05
C ARG A 2 4.15 12.40 42.94
N GLU A 3 5.28 11.76 43.27
CA GLU A 3 6.18 11.18 42.26
C GLU A 3 5.59 9.93 41.59
N GLN A 4 4.80 9.13 42.32
CA GLN A 4 4.12 7.96 41.77
C GLN A 4 2.99 8.38 40.81
N GLU A 5 2.26 9.45 41.13
CA GLU A 5 1.23 10.00 40.24
C GLU A 5 1.82 10.51 38.92
N LYS A 6 2.94 11.24 38.97
CA LYS A 6 3.66 11.67 37.75
C LYS A 6 4.12 10.49 36.90
N ALA A 7 4.64 9.43 37.51
CA ALA A 7 5.07 8.24 36.80
C ALA A 7 3.91 7.54 36.08
N VAL A 8 2.75 7.42 36.74
CA VAL A 8 1.53 6.87 36.15
C VAL A 8 1.01 7.74 35.00
N LEU A 9 0.99 9.07 35.17
CA LEU A 9 0.59 10.00 34.12
C LEU A 9 1.52 9.93 32.90
N ASN A 10 2.83 9.91 33.11
CA ASN A 10 3.82 9.79 32.03
C ASN A 10 3.70 8.44 31.30
N PHE A 11 3.48 7.34 32.03
CA PHE A 11 3.24 6.03 31.44
C PHE A 11 1.99 6.00 30.57
N ASN A 12 0.86 6.52 31.08
CA ASN A 12 -0.40 6.59 30.34
C ASN A 12 -0.25 7.47 29.09
N GLN A 13 0.40 8.63 29.21
CA GLN A 13 0.67 9.53 28.09
C GLN A 13 1.53 8.85 27.01
N ASN A 14 2.58 8.13 27.41
CA ASN A 14 3.45 7.40 26.48
C ASN A 14 2.69 6.29 25.74
N ASN A 15 1.84 5.54 26.44
CA ASN A 15 1.01 4.50 25.82
C ASN A 15 0.00 5.11 24.82
N MET A 16 -0.71 6.18 25.20
CA MET A 16 -1.64 6.86 24.30
C MET A 16 -0.92 7.39 23.05
N ASN A 17 0.29 7.93 23.19
CA ASN A 17 1.07 8.42 22.05
C ASN A 17 1.54 7.29 21.14
N ALA A 18 1.92 6.14 21.71
CA ALA A 18 2.31 4.96 20.95
C ALA A 18 1.13 4.36 20.15
N ASP A 19 -0.05 4.28 20.77
CA ASP A 19 -1.27 3.79 20.12
C ASP A 19 -1.73 4.73 19.02
N ARG A 20 -1.70 6.05 19.28
CA ARG A 20 -2.03 7.07 18.28
C ARG A 20 -1.09 7.01 17.07
N LYS A 21 0.21 6.87 17.30
CA LYS A 21 1.21 6.71 16.22
C LYS A 21 0.91 5.47 15.38
N ARG A 22 0.53 4.35 16.02
CA ARG A 22 0.15 3.11 15.32
C ARG A 22 -1.10 3.31 14.45
N TYR A 23 -2.11 4.02 14.97
CA TYR A 23 -3.33 4.31 14.24
C TYR A 23 -3.06 5.14 12.97
N TYR A 24 -2.24 6.20 13.06
CA TYR A 24 -1.87 6.99 11.89
C TYR A 24 -1.05 6.20 10.86
N CYS A 25 -0.11 5.36 11.29
CA CYS A 25 0.66 4.50 10.38
C CYS A 25 -0.25 3.53 9.60
N LEU A 26 -1.27 2.97 10.26
CA LEU A 26 -2.26 2.09 9.62
C LEU A 26 -3.10 2.85 8.60
N MET A 27 -3.63 4.02 8.98
CA MET A 27 -4.40 4.87 8.05
C MET A 27 -3.58 5.28 6.82
N LEU A 28 -2.31 5.63 7.00
CA LEU A 28 -1.44 6.02 5.88
C LEU A 28 -1.20 4.83 4.94
N LEU A 29 -0.95 3.64 5.49
CA LEU A 29 -0.77 2.43 4.70
C LEU A 29 -2.04 2.08 3.89
N ASP A 30 -3.21 2.18 4.52
CA ASP A 30 -4.49 1.96 3.84
C ASP A 30 -4.73 3.01 2.75
N ALA A 31 -4.41 4.28 2.99
CA ALA A 31 -4.52 5.35 1.99
C ALA A 31 -3.62 5.10 0.77
N VAL A 32 -2.35 4.75 0.99
CA VAL A 32 -1.40 4.40 -0.08
C VAL A 32 -1.94 3.23 -0.91
N ARG A 33 -2.41 2.18 -0.23
CA ARG A 33 -2.98 0.98 -0.86
C ARG A 33 -4.16 1.30 -1.77
N TYR A 34 -5.13 2.07 -1.29
CA TYR A 34 -6.30 2.45 -2.09
C TYR A 34 -5.94 3.35 -3.27
N LEU A 35 -4.96 4.24 -3.09
CA LEU A 35 -4.48 5.10 -4.18
C LEU A 35 -3.85 4.26 -5.31
N PHE A 36 -3.01 3.27 -4.97
CA PHE A 36 -2.43 2.36 -5.97
C PHE A 36 -3.48 1.49 -6.66
N ILE A 37 -4.46 0.97 -5.92
CA ILE A 37 -5.56 0.19 -6.50
C ILE A 37 -6.33 1.03 -7.52
N LEU A 38 -6.70 2.26 -7.14
CA LEU A 38 -7.41 3.17 -8.04
C LEU A 38 -6.58 3.45 -9.29
N LEU A 39 -5.30 3.75 -9.12
CA LEU A 39 -4.40 4.08 -10.23
C LEU A 39 -4.27 2.91 -11.21
N PHE A 40 -3.96 1.70 -10.71
CA PHE A 40 -3.74 0.54 -11.58
C PHE A 40 -5.01 0.08 -12.27
N LEU A 41 -6.15 0.07 -11.57
CA LEU A 41 -7.42 -0.28 -12.21
C LEU A 41 -7.80 0.76 -13.27
N TYR A 42 -7.66 2.04 -12.98
CA TYR A 42 -7.89 3.09 -13.96
C TYR A 42 -6.99 2.94 -15.20
N ALA A 43 -5.70 2.70 -14.97
CA ALA A 43 -4.72 2.50 -16.03
C ALA A 43 -4.99 1.24 -16.87
N ALA A 44 -5.42 0.14 -16.25
CA ALA A 44 -5.76 -1.09 -16.96
C ALA A 44 -7.06 -0.95 -17.75
N PHE A 45 -8.11 -0.40 -17.14
CA PHE A 45 -9.40 -0.23 -17.81
C PHE A 45 -9.32 0.74 -18.98
N SER A 46 -8.57 1.84 -18.86
CA SER A 46 -8.38 2.75 -19.99
C SER A 46 -7.68 2.09 -21.18
N LYS A 47 -6.69 1.21 -20.93
CA LYS A 47 -6.01 0.44 -21.98
C LYS A 47 -6.89 -0.66 -22.60
N LEU A 48 -7.73 -1.30 -21.79
CA LEU A 48 -8.66 -2.33 -22.28
C LEU A 48 -9.84 -1.73 -23.05
N TYR A 49 -10.32 -0.57 -22.64
CA TYR A 49 -11.43 0.13 -23.29
C TYR A 49 -11.08 0.54 -24.72
N ASP A 50 -9.87 1.05 -24.94
CA ASP A 50 -9.36 1.41 -26.28
C ASP A 50 -8.11 0.60 -26.64
N PHE A 51 -8.26 -0.72 -26.65
CA PHE A 51 -7.16 -1.66 -26.89
C PHE A 51 -6.49 -1.47 -28.25
N GLN A 52 -7.26 -1.13 -29.30
CA GLN A 52 -6.71 -0.91 -30.63
C GLN A 52 -5.81 0.32 -30.68
N LYS A 53 -6.24 1.44 -30.06
CA LYS A 53 -5.41 2.63 -29.95
C LYS A 53 -4.13 2.35 -29.16
N PHE A 54 -4.24 1.66 -28.02
CA PHE A 54 -3.08 1.29 -27.22
C PHE A 54 -2.08 0.41 -28.01
N LYS A 55 -2.60 -0.57 -28.76
CA LYS A 55 -1.78 -1.42 -29.63
C LYS A 55 -1.06 -0.63 -30.71
N VAL A 56 -1.75 0.30 -31.38
CA VAL A 56 -1.13 1.15 -32.42
C VAL A 56 -0.03 2.05 -31.83
N GLN A 57 -0.29 2.66 -30.67
CA GLN A 57 0.70 3.49 -29.96
C GLN A 57 1.94 2.71 -29.54
N LEU A 58 1.77 1.48 -29.07
CA LEU A 58 2.89 0.59 -28.76
C LEU A 58 3.67 0.20 -30.02
N GLY A 59 2.98 -0.04 -31.14
CA GLY A 59 3.60 -0.40 -32.41
C GLY A 59 4.41 0.73 -33.07
N GLN A 60 4.16 1.98 -32.68
CA GLN A 60 4.95 3.14 -33.10
C GLN A 60 6.27 3.27 -32.32
N SER A 61 6.44 2.55 -31.21
CA SER A 61 7.69 2.52 -30.47
C SER A 61 8.66 1.53 -31.10
N PRO A 62 9.84 1.95 -31.58
CA PRO A 62 10.79 1.08 -32.27
C PRO A 62 11.34 -0.04 -31.39
N ILE A 63 11.21 0.05 -30.06
CA ILE A 63 11.70 -0.95 -29.11
C ILE A 63 10.64 -2.03 -28.85
N LEU A 64 9.35 -1.69 -28.98
CA LEU A 64 8.23 -2.56 -28.62
C LEU A 64 7.42 -3.05 -29.83
N SER A 65 7.73 -2.58 -31.04
CA SER A 65 7.01 -2.95 -32.27
C SER A 65 6.84 -4.46 -32.42
N ASP A 66 7.90 -5.23 -32.15
CA ASP A 66 7.91 -6.69 -32.32
C ASP A 66 7.12 -7.43 -31.24
N PHE A 67 6.96 -6.82 -30.07
CA PHE A 67 6.26 -7.39 -28.91
C PHE A 67 4.92 -6.70 -28.62
N THR A 68 4.43 -5.87 -29.56
CA THR A 68 3.26 -5.00 -29.37
C THR A 68 2.06 -5.75 -28.79
N LEU A 69 1.69 -6.91 -29.37
CA LEU A 69 0.55 -7.69 -28.90
C LEU A 69 0.74 -8.24 -27.50
N LEU A 70 1.95 -8.75 -27.21
CA LEU A 70 2.28 -9.34 -25.93
C LEU A 70 2.26 -8.28 -24.82
N VAL A 71 2.91 -7.13 -25.05
CA VAL A 71 2.94 -6.03 -24.08
C VAL A 71 1.55 -5.42 -23.89
N ALA A 72 0.78 -5.29 -24.98
CA ALA A 72 -0.58 -4.75 -24.92
C ALA A 72 -1.51 -5.56 -24.00
N LEU A 73 -1.29 -6.87 -23.88
CA LEU A 73 -2.05 -7.75 -22.99
C LEU A 73 -1.41 -7.87 -21.59
N LEU A 74 -0.08 -7.99 -21.53
CA LEU A 74 0.63 -8.19 -20.27
C LEU A 74 0.53 -6.99 -19.34
N VAL A 75 0.67 -5.77 -19.87
CA VAL A 75 0.69 -4.57 -19.03
C VAL A 75 -0.64 -4.39 -18.26
N PRO A 76 -1.82 -4.36 -18.92
CA PRO A 76 -3.10 -4.31 -18.20
C PRO A 76 -3.31 -5.52 -17.27
N GLY A 77 -2.86 -6.71 -17.69
CA GLY A 77 -2.93 -7.92 -16.87
C GLY A 77 -2.17 -7.78 -15.55
N VAL A 78 -0.92 -7.33 -15.61
CA VAL A 78 -0.09 -7.11 -14.41
C VAL A 78 -0.66 -5.98 -13.54
N GLU A 79 -1.15 -4.90 -14.13
CA GLU A 79 -1.80 -3.80 -13.40
C GLU A 79 -3.00 -4.31 -12.58
N VAL A 80 -3.88 -5.12 -13.18
CA VAL A 80 -5.02 -5.72 -12.48
C VAL A 80 -4.57 -6.71 -11.40
N LEU A 81 -3.59 -7.57 -11.68
CA LEU A 81 -3.08 -8.54 -10.71
C LEU A 81 -2.49 -7.84 -9.48
N ILE A 82 -1.75 -6.75 -9.67
CA ILE A 82 -1.21 -5.95 -8.56
C ILE A 82 -2.35 -5.31 -7.77
N ALA A 83 -3.34 -4.73 -8.43
CA ALA A 83 -4.51 -4.14 -7.75
C ALA A 83 -5.26 -5.16 -6.88
N ILE A 84 -5.46 -6.38 -7.40
CA ILE A 84 -6.04 -7.49 -6.64
C ILE A 84 -5.13 -7.87 -5.46
N GLY A 85 -3.82 -7.99 -5.69
CA GLY A 85 -2.85 -8.29 -4.64
C GLY A 85 -2.82 -7.26 -3.51
N LEU A 86 -3.00 -5.98 -3.83
CA LEU A 86 -3.11 -4.90 -2.86
C LEU A 86 -4.41 -4.99 -2.05
N ALA A 87 -5.51 -5.54 -2.60
CA ALA A 87 -6.77 -5.66 -1.87
C ALA A 87 -6.67 -6.62 -0.66
N PHE A 88 -5.85 -7.67 -0.75
CA PHE A 88 -5.72 -8.67 0.31
C PHE A 88 -4.55 -8.38 1.25
N ARG A 89 -4.80 -8.51 2.57
CA ARG A 89 -3.76 -8.28 3.60
C ARG A 89 -2.57 -9.24 3.50
N ARG A 90 -2.79 -10.49 3.10
CA ARG A 90 -1.73 -11.51 3.00
C ARG A 90 -0.75 -11.24 1.86
N SER A 91 -1.21 -10.60 0.79
CA SER A 91 -0.40 -10.27 -0.39
C SER A 91 0.02 -8.81 -0.43
N LEU A 92 -0.23 -8.03 0.63
CA LEU A 92 0.02 -6.59 0.63
C LEU A 92 1.48 -6.26 0.38
N LEU A 93 2.40 -6.91 1.10
CA LEU A 93 3.83 -6.65 0.97
C LEU A 93 4.42 -7.05 -0.38
N PRO A 94 4.17 -8.26 -0.92
CA PRO A 94 4.61 -8.58 -2.29
C PRO A 94 3.92 -7.71 -3.34
N ALA A 95 2.66 -7.32 -3.15
CA ALA A 95 1.97 -6.42 -4.09
C ALA A 95 2.53 -4.99 -4.05
N LEU A 96 2.96 -4.47 -2.89
CA LEU A 96 3.65 -3.19 -2.78
C LEU A 96 5.02 -3.21 -3.46
N TRP A 97 5.76 -4.32 -3.34
CA TRP A 97 7.02 -4.52 -4.09
C TRP A 97 6.77 -4.57 -5.60
N ALA A 98 5.75 -5.30 -6.04
CA ALA A 98 5.36 -5.34 -7.45
C ALA A 98 4.93 -3.95 -7.96
N SER A 99 4.18 -3.19 -7.15
CA SER A 99 3.77 -1.82 -7.45
C SER A 99 4.98 -0.90 -7.64
N TYR A 100 5.95 -0.97 -6.72
CA TYR A 100 7.21 -0.22 -6.81
C TYR A 100 7.97 -0.57 -8.09
N GLY A 101 8.16 -1.87 -8.37
CA GLY A 101 8.85 -2.34 -9.56
C GLY A 101 8.18 -1.90 -10.86
N LEU A 102 6.86 -1.99 -10.94
CA LEU A 102 6.10 -1.57 -12.11
C LEU A 102 6.20 -0.06 -12.35
N MET A 103 6.10 0.76 -11.28
CA MET A 103 6.29 2.21 -11.39
C MET A 103 7.70 2.58 -11.85
N TRP A 104 8.72 1.89 -11.33
CA TRP A 104 10.10 2.10 -11.72
C TRP A 104 10.33 1.74 -13.20
N MET A 105 9.76 0.62 -13.65
CA MET A 105 9.80 0.21 -15.05
C MET A 105 9.16 1.26 -15.96
N PHE A 106 8.00 1.82 -15.58
CA PHE A 106 7.37 2.90 -16.33
C PHE A 106 8.25 4.14 -16.45
N ILE A 107 8.95 4.54 -15.38
CA ILE A 107 9.90 5.68 -15.43
C ILE A 107 11.04 5.39 -16.41
N VAL A 108 11.68 4.22 -16.29
CA VAL A 108 12.78 3.83 -17.19
C VAL A 108 12.31 3.82 -18.64
N TYR A 109 11.14 3.23 -18.90
CA TYR A 109 10.55 3.18 -20.23
C TYR A 109 10.35 4.58 -20.83
N ILE A 110 9.78 5.51 -20.07
CA ILE A 110 9.58 6.90 -20.54
C ILE A 110 10.93 7.56 -20.83
N ILE A 111 11.92 7.44 -19.94
CA ILE A 111 13.25 8.03 -20.13
C ILE A 111 13.91 7.48 -21.41
N VAL A 112 13.80 6.17 -21.64
CA VAL A 112 14.34 5.53 -22.85
C VAL A 112 13.65 6.11 -24.09
N ILE A 113 12.32 6.13 -24.15
CA ILE A 113 11.60 6.67 -25.32
C ILE A 113 11.95 8.14 -25.57
N LEU A 114 12.04 8.97 -24.53
CA LEU A 114 12.40 10.38 -24.68
C LEU A 114 13.81 10.59 -25.23
N LYS A 115 14.73 9.64 -25.02
CA LYS A 115 16.09 9.70 -25.58
C LYS A 115 16.21 9.16 -27.00
N PHE A 116 15.35 8.22 -27.39
CA PHE A 116 15.45 7.52 -28.68
C PHE A 116 14.45 8.02 -29.73
N THR A 117 13.59 8.99 -29.41
CA THR A 117 12.56 9.46 -30.35
C THR A 117 12.33 10.97 -30.24
N ASP A 118 12.52 11.69 -31.35
CA ASP A 118 12.39 13.15 -31.44
C ASP A 118 10.93 13.65 -31.31
N ARG A 119 9.95 12.76 -31.48
CA ARG A 119 8.51 13.01 -31.27
C ARG A 119 7.88 11.83 -30.53
N PRO A 120 7.87 11.82 -29.20
CA PRO A 120 7.35 10.70 -28.44
C PRO A 120 5.81 10.62 -28.58
N VAL A 121 5.30 9.45 -28.99
CA VAL A 121 3.86 9.22 -29.30
C VAL A 121 3.15 8.22 -28.35
N CYS A 122 3.84 7.57 -27.39
CA CYS A 122 3.18 6.64 -26.44
C CYS A 122 2.70 7.34 -25.18
N ASN A 123 1.53 7.93 -25.25
CA ASN A 123 0.83 8.32 -24.05
C ASN A 123 -0.03 7.14 -23.59
N CYS A 124 0.54 6.32 -22.71
CA CYS A 124 0.02 4.99 -22.43
C CYS A 124 -1.05 5.02 -21.29
N GLY A 125 -2.20 5.71 -21.48
CA GLY A 125 -3.37 5.55 -20.59
C GLY A 125 -4.41 6.69 -20.49
N GLY A 126 -5.45 6.70 -21.33
CA GLY A 126 -6.71 7.44 -21.03
C GLY A 126 -6.57 8.94 -20.72
N VAL A 127 -6.99 9.40 -19.53
CA VAL A 127 -6.78 10.81 -19.10
C VAL A 127 -5.31 11.11 -18.84
N LEU A 128 -4.53 10.11 -18.43
CA LEU A 128 -3.08 10.26 -18.31
C LEU A 128 -2.50 10.63 -19.68
N GLU A 129 -3.04 10.09 -20.78
CA GLU A 129 -2.58 10.43 -22.12
C GLU A 129 -2.69 11.93 -22.52
N GLN A 130 -3.41 12.75 -21.75
CA GLN A 130 -3.49 14.19 -21.98
C GLN A 130 -2.39 14.99 -21.25
N MET A 131 -1.59 14.36 -20.38
CA MET A 131 -0.52 15.02 -19.64
C MET A 131 0.78 15.10 -20.45
N SER A 132 1.56 16.15 -20.25
CA SER A 132 2.91 16.25 -20.81
C SER A 132 3.83 15.18 -20.20
N TRP A 133 4.90 14.84 -20.92
CA TRP A 133 5.85 13.81 -20.51
C TRP A 133 6.56 14.12 -19.17
N ASP A 134 6.87 15.39 -18.93
CA ASP A 134 7.47 15.83 -17.66
C ASP A 134 6.50 15.64 -16.48
N VAL A 135 5.21 15.94 -16.70
CA VAL A 135 4.18 15.74 -15.68
C VAL A 135 3.96 14.25 -15.41
N HIS A 136 3.97 13.40 -16.44
CA HIS A 136 3.92 11.95 -16.25
C HIS A 136 5.10 11.39 -15.46
N LEU A 137 6.31 11.84 -15.78
CA LEU A 137 7.51 11.43 -15.06
C LEU A 137 7.44 11.85 -13.59
N LEU A 138 7.04 13.09 -13.32
CA LEU A 138 6.87 13.59 -11.95
C LEU A 138 5.78 12.81 -11.20
N PHE A 139 4.66 12.52 -11.88
CA PHE A 139 3.57 11.72 -11.33
C PHE A 139 4.06 10.32 -10.92
N ASN A 140 4.70 9.58 -11.84
CA ASN A 140 5.23 8.25 -11.55
C ASN A 140 6.31 8.28 -10.46
N MET A 141 7.18 9.31 -10.45
CA MET A 141 8.17 9.48 -9.38
C MET A 141 7.51 9.69 -8.01
N GLY A 142 6.41 10.45 -7.95
CA GLY A 142 5.59 10.56 -6.75
C GLY A 142 5.10 9.21 -6.25
N PHE A 143 4.59 8.36 -7.14
CA PHE A 143 4.16 6.99 -6.79
C PHE A 143 5.32 6.10 -6.35
N VAL A 144 6.52 6.24 -6.92
CA VAL A 144 7.72 5.53 -6.43
C VAL A 144 8.04 5.92 -4.98
N VAL A 145 7.97 7.21 -4.64
CA VAL A 145 8.18 7.66 -3.25
C VAL A 145 7.08 7.14 -2.33
N LEU A 146 5.82 7.20 -2.75
CA LEU A 146 4.68 6.68 -1.97
C LEU A 146 4.79 5.17 -1.71
N SER A 147 5.20 4.39 -2.72
CA SER A 147 5.41 2.94 -2.54
C SER A 147 6.58 2.65 -1.60
N TRP A 148 7.65 3.45 -1.63
CA TRP A 148 8.75 3.33 -0.67
C TRP A 148 8.28 3.57 0.78
N ILE A 149 7.46 4.60 1.01
CA ILE A 149 6.85 4.88 2.31
C ILE A 149 5.94 3.72 2.73
N GLY A 150 5.10 3.23 1.82
CA GLY A 150 4.20 2.09 2.07
C GLY A 150 4.95 0.81 2.43
N LEU A 151 6.05 0.51 1.75
CA LEU A 151 6.93 -0.63 2.04
C LEU A 151 7.58 -0.50 3.42
N GLY A 152 8.13 0.67 3.75
CA GLY A 152 8.71 0.91 5.08
C GLY A 152 7.69 0.73 6.21
N LEU A 153 6.46 1.21 6.02
CA LEU A 153 5.37 1.02 6.98
C LEU A 153 4.89 -0.43 7.05
N GLY A 154 4.78 -1.13 5.92
CA GLY A 154 4.37 -2.53 5.85
C GLY A 154 5.36 -3.45 6.56
N LEU A 155 6.65 -3.30 6.29
CA LEU A 155 7.72 -4.10 6.91
C LEU A 155 7.77 -3.91 8.43
N HIS A 156 7.62 -2.68 8.92
CA HIS A 156 7.60 -2.39 10.35
C HIS A 156 6.39 -3.04 11.06
N GLN A 157 5.27 -3.25 10.36
CA GLN A 157 4.06 -3.83 10.94
C GLN A 157 4.06 -5.37 10.93
N GLU A 158 4.57 -6.02 9.88
CA GLU A 158 4.63 -7.49 9.86
C GLU A 158 5.48 -8.06 11.00
N GLY A 159 6.63 -7.45 11.30
CA GLY A 159 7.46 -7.85 12.44
C GLY A 159 6.74 -7.74 13.79
N ARG A 160 5.75 -6.85 13.91
CA ARG A 160 4.95 -6.67 15.13
C ARG A 160 3.68 -7.53 15.17
N PHE A 161 3.10 -7.86 14.02
CA PHE A 161 1.90 -8.69 13.92
C PHE A 161 2.17 -10.12 14.40
N TRP A 162 3.32 -10.69 14.02
CA TRP A 162 3.76 -12.01 14.51
C TRP A 162 3.95 -12.04 16.04
N VAL A 163 4.59 -11.03 16.62
CA VAL A 163 4.80 -10.91 18.08
C VAL A 163 3.48 -10.73 18.85
N TRP A 164 2.51 -10.03 18.28
CA TRP A 164 1.22 -9.82 18.94
C TRP A 164 0.31 -11.05 18.85
N HIS A 165 0.34 -11.82 17.75
CA HIS A 165 -0.45 -13.04 17.65
C HIS A 165 0.07 -14.16 18.58
N SER A 166 1.39 -14.23 18.84
CA SER A 166 1.94 -15.13 19.86
C SER A 166 1.60 -14.71 21.30
N SER A 167 1.29 -13.42 21.52
CA SER A 167 0.91 -12.88 22.84
C SER A 167 -0.60 -12.90 23.11
N ARG A 168 -1.45 -12.80 22.08
CA ARG A 168 -2.92 -12.80 22.26
C ARG A 168 -3.51 -14.18 22.56
N SER A 169 -2.76 -15.25 22.29
CA SER A 169 -3.09 -16.59 22.82
C SER A 169 -2.78 -16.74 24.32
N ARG A 170 -2.16 -15.74 24.97
CA ARG A 170 -1.75 -15.81 26.38
C ARG A 170 -2.47 -14.81 27.29
N SER A 171 -3.45 -14.06 26.78
CA SER A 171 -4.20 -13.06 27.57
C SER A 171 -5.70 -13.39 27.76
N VAL A 172 -6.11 -14.64 27.52
CA VAL A 172 -7.46 -15.16 27.87
C VAL A 172 -7.46 -15.93 29.20
N PHE A 173 -6.28 -16.23 29.74
CA PHE A 173 -6.11 -16.70 31.12
C PHE A 173 -5.24 -15.68 31.85
N VAL A 174 -5.85 -14.93 32.77
CA VAL A 174 -5.29 -14.37 34.01
C VAL A 174 -6.17 -13.18 34.42
N ASN A 175 -6.83 -13.37 35.56
CA ASN A 175 -7.54 -12.39 36.40
C ASN A 175 -9.01 -12.08 36.09
N THR A 176 -9.88 -13.05 36.38
CA THR A 176 -11.18 -12.75 37.00
C THR A 176 -10.95 -12.64 38.52
N PRO A 177 -11.13 -11.49 39.17
CA PRO A 177 -11.12 -11.42 40.62
C PRO A 177 -12.33 -12.19 41.14
N THR A 178 -12.08 -13.25 41.90
CA THR A 178 -13.10 -13.93 42.70
C THR A 178 -13.86 -12.91 43.54
N ARG A 179 -15.18 -12.92 43.41
CA ARG A 179 -16.11 -12.10 44.21
C ARG A 179 -15.74 -12.17 45.68
N HIS A 180 -15.80 -11.00 46.33
CA HIS A 180 -15.83 -10.84 47.77
C HIS A 180 -16.76 -11.88 48.40
N ALA A 181 -16.20 -12.74 49.26
CA ALA A 181 -16.95 -13.54 50.20
C ALA A 181 -17.47 -12.60 51.31
N GLU A 182 -18.78 -12.41 51.33
CA GLU A 182 -19.53 -11.72 52.38
C GLU A 182 -19.59 -12.62 53.63
N PRO A 183 -19.24 -12.15 54.84
CA PRO A 183 -19.37 -12.96 56.04
C PRO A 183 -20.83 -12.94 56.52
N ARG A 184 -21.51 -14.09 56.41
CA ARG A 184 -22.79 -14.34 57.10
C ARG A 184 -22.59 -14.19 58.61
N ARG A 185 -23.17 -13.14 59.20
CA ARG A 185 -23.44 -13.07 60.64
C ARG A 185 -24.65 -13.95 60.93
N HIS A 186 -24.41 -15.07 61.61
CA HIS A 186 -25.45 -15.89 62.23
C HIS A 186 -25.90 -15.18 63.50
N PHE A 187 -27.17 -14.79 63.55
CA PHE A 187 -27.85 -14.28 64.73
C PHE A 187 -28.80 -15.40 65.14
N ASP A 188 -28.54 -16.05 66.27
CA ASP A 188 -29.49 -16.95 66.92
C ASP A 188 -30.08 -16.24 68.14
N PRO A 189 -31.40 -16.31 68.35
CA PRO A 189 -32.12 -15.71 69.48
C PRO A 189 -32.03 -16.52 70.78
#